data_AF-R5R4T5-F1
#
_entry.id   AF-R5R4T5-F1
#
_cell.length_a   1.000
_cell.length_b   1.000
_cell.length_c   1.000
_cell.angle_alpha   90.00
_cell.angle_beta   90.00
_cell.angle_gamma   90.00
#
_symmetry.space_group_name_H-M   'P 1'
#
loop_
_entity.id
_entity.type
_entity.pdbx_description
1 polymer ?
#
loop_
_entity_poly.entity_id
_entity_poly.type
_entity_poly.pdbx_seq_one_letter_code
_entity_poly.pdbx_strand_id
1 'polypeptide(L)'
;MKIEYQKQAQGSFLILGEMEQASAFFLQMLAENEISGLFPCSLQNFNGEKRLSYAVCGSSLETFAKRQALTATDIQTFFTALYLVLLKLQEYFLPADGLLLSPEMIYFYEGSFYFCYDPSVSAALQDKTTNLAQELLSMIDQEDEFAVTYAYRFYKLVREDSLGLEAILTQIIEKPREKENAADYFPEERKQPEETEKEKKEIQKKYTEDESEENMKNKKVLVPFFFTGVIFLSLIFIGYCIYTGRNSVMTMVFPIFFCCCGILGNAIFYLYRRSH
;
A
#
# COMPACT_ATOMS: atom_id res chain seq x y z
N MET A 1 -11.01 -14.67 8.67
CA MET A 1 -10.67 -14.42 7.26
C MET A 1 -9.22 -14.77 7.03
N LYS A 2 -8.99 -15.77 6.20
CA LYS A 2 -7.68 -16.14 5.68
C LYS A 2 -7.55 -15.60 4.26
N ILE A 3 -6.53 -14.79 4.01
CA ILE A 3 -6.22 -14.25 2.69
C ILE A 3 -4.97 -14.94 2.17
N GLU A 4 -5.04 -15.47 0.95
CA GLU A 4 -3.89 -16.09 0.28
C GLU A 4 -3.69 -15.46 -1.10
N TYR A 5 -2.45 -15.07 -1.40
CA TYR A 5 -2.08 -14.61 -2.72
C TYR A 5 -1.38 -15.74 -3.48
N GLN A 6 -1.90 -16.09 -4.66
CA GLN A 6 -1.35 -17.16 -5.49
C GLN A 6 -1.04 -16.65 -6.89
N LYS A 7 0.22 -16.82 -7.31
CA LYS A 7 0.65 -16.53 -8.67
C LYS A 7 0.68 -17.82 -9.47
N GLN A 8 -0.15 -17.90 -10.51
CA GLN A 8 -0.25 -19.06 -11.38
C GLN A 8 0.10 -18.66 -12.82
N ALA A 9 0.26 -19.65 -13.72
CA ALA A 9 0.55 -19.39 -15.13
C ALA A 9 -0.54 -18.57 -15.83
N GLN A 10 -1.77 -18.61 -15.31
CA GLN A 10 -2.96 -17.96 -15.84
C GLN A 10 -3.19 -16.53 -15.30
N GLY A 11 -2.46 -16.13 -14.25
CA GLY A 11 -2.67 -14.83 -13.60
C GLY A 11 -2.33 -14.84 -12.11
N SER A 12 -2.61 -13.71 -11.45
CA SER A 12 -2.51 -13.58 -10.00
C SER A 12 -3.91 -13.68 -9.38
N PHE A 13 -4.03 -14.44 -8.31
CA PHE A 13 -5.30 -14.70 -7.64
C PHE A 13 -5.21 -14.30 -6.17
N LEU A 14 -6.20 -13.55 -5.71
CA LEU A 14 -6.45 -13.28 -4.31
C LEU A 14 -7.56 -14.22 -3.83
N ILE A 15 -7.25 -15.06 -2.85
CA ILE A 15 -8.17 -16.07 -2.35
C ILE A 15 -8.63 -15.68 -0.95
N LEU A 16 -9.94 -15.51 -0.79
CA LEU A 16 -10.61 -15.35 0.49
C LEU A 16 -11.14 -16.73 0.93
N GLY A 17 -10.59 -17.26 2.01
CA GLY A 17 -11.03 -18.51 2.61
C GLY A 17 -12.09 -18.33 3.71
N GLU A 18 -12.68 -19.44 4.14
CA GLU A 18 -13.66 -19.51 5.25
C GLU A 18 -15.04 -18.91 4.91
N MET A 19 -15.61 -19.23 3.74
CA MET A 19 -16.91 -18.69 3.30
C MET A 19 -18.12 -19.46 3.87
N GLU A 20 -17.95 -20.34 4.86
CA GLU A 20 -19.03 -21.16 5.42
C GLU A 20 -20.08 -20.33 6.16
N GLN A 21 -19.69 -19.18 6.71
CA GLN A 21 -20.58 -18.25 7.41
C GLN A 21 -21.24 -17.24 6.48
N ALA A 22 -20.79 -17.16 5.22
CA ALA A 22 -21.35 -16.23 4.24
C ALA A 22 -22.77 -16.63 3.84
N SER A 23 -23.61 -15.63 3.58
CA SER A 23 -24.94 -15.84 3.02
C SER A 23 -24.84 -16.55 1.66
N ALA A 24 -25.61 -17.64 1.50
CA ALA A 24 -25.70 -18.36 0.23
C ALA A 24 -26.16 -17.43 -0.92
N PHE A 25 -27.02 -16.46 -0.62
CA PHE A 25 -27.47 -15.46 -1.58
C PHE A 25 -26.31 -14.55 -2.03
N PHE A 26 -25.49 -14.04 -1.10
CA PHE A 26 -24.34 -13.20 -1.46
C PHE A 26 -23.32 -13.96 -2.29
N LEU A 27 -23.03 -15.20 -1.91
CA LEU A 27 -22.16 -16.08 -2.69
C LEU A 27 -22.70 -16.34 -4.10
N GLN A 28 -24.02 -16.53 -4.25
CA GLN A 28 -24.64 -16.70 -5.55
C GLN A 28 -24.52 -15.43 -6.40
N MET A 29 -24.82 -14.25 -5.84
CA MET A 29 -24.70 -12.98 -6.57
C MET A 29 -23.27 -12.74 -7.08
N LEU A 30 -22.27 -13.02 -6.24
CA LEU A 30 -20.85 -12.87 -6.60
C LEU A 30 -20.37 -13.92 -7.61
N ALA A 31 -20.90 -15.14 -7.57
CA ALA A 31 -20.46 -16.23 -8.45
C ALA A 31 -21.13 -16.22 -9.83
N GLU A 32 -22.37 -15.72 -9.91
CA GLU A 32 -23.18 -15.75 -11.13
C GLU A 32 -23.17 -14.43 -11.91
N ASN A 33 -22.61 -13.35 -11.35
CA ASN A 33 -22.61 -12.03 -11.97
C ASN A 33 -21.22 -11.40 -12.02
N GLU A 34 -20.96 -10.66 -13.10
CA GLU A 34 -19.84 -9.73 -13.19
C GLU A 34 -20.29 -8.35 -12.71
N ILE A 35 -20.04 -8.05 -11.43
CA ILE A 35 -20.45 -6.79 -10.82
C ILE A 35 -19.41 -5.71 -11.12
N SER A 36 -19.78 -4.71 -11.92
CA SER A 36 -18.88 -3.62 -12.28
C SER A 36 -18.31 -2.90 -11.06
N GLY A 37 -17.00 -2.66 -11.07
CA GLY A 37 -16.25 -2.07 -9.95
C GLY A 37 -15.71 -3.11 -8.95
N LEU A 38 -16.23 -4.34 -8.94
CA LEU A 38 -15.57 -5.45 -8.26
C LEU A 38 -14.61 -6.16 -9.22
N PHE A 39 -13.54 -6.76 -8.68
CA PHE A 39 -12.80 -7.75 -9.45
C PHE A 39 -13.67 -8.99 -9.73
N PRO A 40 -13.58 -9.57 -10.94
CA PRO A 40 -14.23 -10.84 -11.23
C PRO A 40 -13.78 -11.90 -10.22
N CYS A 41 -14.76 -12.57 -9.62
CA CYS A 41 -14.51 -13.65 -8.68
C CYS A 41 -15.21 -14.94 -9.08
N SER A 42 -14.66 -16.05 -8.59
CA SER A 42 -15.26 -17.37 -8.73
C SER A 42 -15.36 -18.04 -7.36
N LEU A 43 -16.48 -18.73 -7.13
CA LEU A 43 -16.65 -19.59 -5.96
C LEU A 43 -15.99 -20.94 -6.24
N GLN A 44 -15.01 -21.31 -5.41
CA GLN A 44 -14.27 -22.56 -5.50
C GLN A 44 -14.52 -23.40 -4.25
N ASN A 45 -14.65 -24.72 -4.44
CA ASN A 45 -14.64 -25.67 -3.34
C ASN A 45 -13.27 -26.34 -3.30
N PHE A 46 -12.50 -26.12 -2.24
CA PHE A 46 -11.18 -26.73 -2.07
C PHE A 46 -11.13 -27.47 -0.73
N ASN A 47 -10.89 -28.79 -0.76
CA ASN A 47 -10.89 -29.66 0.42
C ASN A 47 -12.18 -29.58 1.27
N GLY A 48 -13.32 -29.32 0.64
CA GLY A 48 -14.62 -29.19 1.32
C GLY A 48 -14.90 -27.81 1.90
N GLU A 49 -13.98 -26.85 1.78
CA GLU A 49 -14.16 -25.46 2.18
C GLU A 49 -14.52 -24.59 0.98
N LYS A 50 -15.47 -23.67 1.18
CA LYS A 50 -15.83 -22.67 0.16
C LYS A 50 -14.84 -21.51 0.21
N ARG A 51 -14.33 -21.11 -0.95
CA ARG A 51 -13.37 -20.01 -1.12
C ARG A 51 -13.78 -19.11 -2.28
N LEU A 52 -13.64 -17.80 -2.12
CA LEU A 52 -13.76 -16.85 -3.22
C LEU A 52 -12.37 -16.57 -3.79
N SER A 53 -12.21 -16.71 -5.10
CA SER A 53 -10.97 -16.41 -5.81
C SER A 53 -11.18 -15.26 -6.76
N TYR A 54 -10.47 -14.16 -6.51
CA TYR A 54 -10.46 -12.94 -7.33
C TYR A 54 -9.30 -12.98 -8.30
N ALA A 55 -9.58 -12.83 -9.60
CA ALA A 55 -8.55 -12.68 -10.63
C ALA A 55 -8.03 -11.23 -10.64
N VAL A 56 -7.07 -10.94 -9.76
CA VAL A 56 -6.56 -9.58 -9.55
C VAL A 56 -5.47 -9.23 -10.58
N CYS A 57 -5.58 -8.02 -11.11
CA CYS A 57 -4.64 -7.43 -12.06
C CYS A 57 -4.25 -6.01 -11.60
N GLY A 58 -3.14 -5.49 -12.11
CA GLY A 58 -2.66 -4.15 -11.76
C GLY A 58 -1.88 -4.10 -10.45
N SER A 59 -1.92 -2.95 -9.78
CA SER A 59 -1.24 -2.72 -8.50
C SER A 59 -2.25 -2.41 -7.41
N SER A 60 -2.04 -2.89 -6.18
CA SER A 60 -2.85 -2.44 -5.04
C SER A 60 -2.71 -0.92 -4.86
N LEU A 61 -3.70 -0.26 -4.25
CA LEU A 61 -3.66 1.16 -3.94
C LEU A 61 -2.41 1.48 -3.10
N GLU A 62 -2.08 0.62 -2.15
CA GLU A 62 -0.86 0.74 -1.35
C GLU A 62 0.40 0.70 -2.22
N THR A 63 0.51 -0.27 -3.14
CA THR A 63 1.67 -0.39 -4.04
C THR A 63 1.74 0.75 -5.04
N PHE A 64 0.59 1.23 -5.51
CA PHE A 64 0.48 2.36 -6.43
C PHE A 64 0.96 3.65 -5.74
N ALA A 65 0.44 3.95 -4.56
CA ALA A 65 0.80 5.12 -3.75
C ALA A 65 2.28 5.14 -3.35
N LYS A 66 2.88 3.97 -3.06
CA LYS A 66 4.33 3.85 -2.78
C LYS A 66 5.22 4.19 -3.97
N ARG A 67 4.71 4.04 -5.21
CA ARG A 67 5.47 4.36 -6.44
C ARG A 67 5.27 5.81 -6.86
N GLN A 68 4.06 6.32 -6.66
CA GLN A 68 3.66 7.67 -7.03
C GLN A 68 2.59 8.14 -6.06
N ALA A 69 2.82 9.30 -5.44
CA ALA A 69 1.82 9.94 -4.60
C ALA A 69 0.54 10.26 -5.41
N LEU A 70 -0.62 10.11 -4.78
CA LEU A 70 -1.92 10.25 -5.44
C LEU A 70 -2.18 11.71 -5.78
N THR A 71 -2.34 12.01 -7.07
CA THR A 71 -2.74 13.34 -7.53
C THR A 71 -4.23 13.56 -7.33
N ALA A 72 -4.69 14.80 -7.50
CA ALA A 72 -6.11 15.15 -7.47
C ALA A 72 -6.93 14.30 -8.47
N THR A 73 -6.35 13.99 -9.63
CA THR A 73 -7.02 13.17 -10.66
C THR A 73 -7.17 11.72 -10.19
N ASP A 74 -6.17 11.17 -9.51
CA ASP A 74 -6.21 9.81 -8.97
C ASP A 74 -7.27 9.70 -7.87
N ILE A 75 -7.34 10.69 -6.96
CA ILE A 75 -8.34 10.73 -5.89
C ILE A 75 -9.76 10.87 -6.45
N GLN A 76 -9.97 11.72 -7.45
CA GLN A 76 -11.27 11.83 -8.12
C GLN A 76 -11.68 10.52 -8.78
N THR A 77 -10.73 9.86 -9.45
CA THR A 77 -10.96 8.54 -10.08
C THR A 77 -11.32 7.51 -9.01
N PHE A 78 -10.62 7.52 -7.88
CA PHE A 78 -10.89 6.65 -6.74
C PHE A 78 -12.30 6.88 -6.17
N PHE A 79 -12.67 8.12 -5.85
CA PHE A 79 -14.00 8.44 -5.33
C PHE A 79 -15.12 8.11 -6.30
N THR A 80 -14.90 8.34 -7.59
CA THR A 80 -15.86 7.96 -8.64
C THR A 80 -16.03 6.44 -8.70
N ALA A 81 -14.94 5.68 -8.69
CA ALA A 81 -15.00 4.22 -8.69
C ALA A 81 -15.68 3.67 -7.44
N LEU A 82 -15.38 4.23 -6.25
CA LEU A 82 -16.01 3.85 -4.99
C LEU A 82 -17.52 4.15 -5.00
N TYR A 83 -17.92 5.32 -5.50
CA TYR A 83 -19.33 5.67 -5.63
C TYR A 83 -20.07 4.69 -6.58
N LEU A 84 -19.48 4.41 -7.75
CA LEU A 84 -20.08 3.52 -8.73
C LEU A 84 -20.23 2.09 -8.23
N VAL A 85 -19.23 1.57 -7.50
CA VAL A 85 -19.34 0.21 -6.94
C VAL A 85 -20.42 0.14 -5.86
N LEU A 86 -20.59 1.18 -5.03
CA LEU A 86 -21.67 1.22 -4.03
C LEU A 86 -23.05 1.12 -4.67
N LEU A 87 -23.29 1.87 -5.76
CA LEU A 87 -24.53 1.77 -6.53
C LEU A 87 -24.74 0.36 -7.11
N LYS A 88 -23.67 -0.26 -7.60
CA LYS A 88 -23.73 -1.62 -8.14
C LYS A 88 -24.03 -2.65 -7.05
N LEU A 89 -23.45 -2.53 -5.86
CA LEU A 89 -23.77 -3.42 -4.75
C LEU A 89 -25.26 -3.36 -4.37
N GLN A 90 -25.86 -2.16 -4.37
CA GLN A 90 -27.29 -2.00 -4.13
C GLN A 90 -28.14 -2.72 -5.20
N GLU A 91 -27.76 -2.64 -6.48
CA GLU A 91 -28.46 -3.30 -7.60
C GLU A 91 -28.52 -4.83 -7.41
N TYR A 92 -27.48 -5.43 -6.81
CA TYR A 92 -27.40 -6.86 -6.52
C TYR A 92 -27.80 -7.22 -5.07
N PHE A 93 -28.34 -6.27 -4.29
CA PHE A 93 -28.71 -6.46 -2.88
C PHE A 93 -27.54 -6.96 -2.00
N LEU A 94 -26.32 -6.57 -2.33
CA LEU A 94 -25.13 -6.83 -1.54
C LEU A 94 -24.89 -5.67 -0.55
N PRO A 95 -24.77 -5.93 0.76
CA PRO A 95 -24.46 -4.88 1.73
C PRO A 95 -23.05 -4.32 1.52
N ALA A 96 -22.91 -3.00 1.56
CA ALA A 96 -21.60 -2.34 1.43
C ALA A 96 -20.60 -2.73 2.54
N ASP A 97 -21.07 -3.27 3.67
CA ASP A 97 -20.25 -3.84 4.73
C ASP A 97 -19.36 -5.02 4.25
N GLY A 98 -19.67 -5.65 3.11
CA GLY A 98 -18.77 -6.64 2.52
C GLY A 98 -17.59 -6.06 1.75
N LEU A 99 -17.60 -4.76 1.41
CA LEU A 99 -16.53 -4.15 0.61
C LEU A 99 -15.19 -4.11 1.38
N LEU A 100 -14.11 -4.62 0.77
CA LEU A 100 -12.77 -4.58 1.36
C LEU A 100 -12.10 -3.24 1.01
N LEU A 101 -11.99 -2.36 2.02
CA LEU A 101 -11.51 -0.98 1.84
C LEU A 101 -10.06 -0.75 2.35
N SER A 102 -9.35 -1.80 2.74
CA SER A 102 -7.92 -1.69 3.05
C SER A 102 -7.13 -1.37 1.77
N PRO A 103 -6.11 -0.49 1.78
CA PRO A 103 -5.33 -0.14 0.58
C PRO A 103 -4.65 -1.32 -0.13
N GLU A 104 -4.42 -2.43 0.56
CA GLU A 104 -3.90 -3.67 -0.02
C GLU A 104 -4.93 -4.44 -0.86
N MET A 105 -6.24 -4.20 -0.65
CA MET A 105 -7.36 -4.94 -1.26
C MET A 105 -8.08 -4.17 -2.37
N ILE A 106 -7.71 -2.90 -2.54
CA ILE A 106 -8.16 -2.03 -3.62
C ILE A 106 -7.07 -2.04 -4.68
N TYR A 107 -7.40 -2.18 -5.96
CA TYR A 107 -6.39 -2.16 -7.02
C TYR A 107 -6.69 -1.15 -8.10
N PHE A 108 -5.62 -0.59 -8.65
CA PHE A 108 -5.65 0.24 -9.83
C PHE A 108 -5.29 -0.58 -11.06
N TYR A 109 -6.20 -0.61 -12.04
CA TYR A 109 -6.04 -1.35 -13.29
C TYR A 109 -6.75 -0.61 -14.43
N GLU A 110 -6.10 -0.51 -15.60
CA GLU A 110 -6.66 0.14 -16.80
C GLU A 110 -7.33 1.52 -16.56
N GLY A 111 -6.76 2.33 -15.68
CA GLY A 111 -7.23 3.70 -15.45
C GLY A 111 -8.38 3.85 -14.45
N SER A 112 -8.77 2.78 -13.75
CA SER A 112 -9.80 2.82 -12.70
C SER A 112 -9.40 2.01 -11.47
N PHE A 113 -10.10 2.26 -10.36
CA PHE A 113 -9.99 1.45 -9.16
C PHE A 113 -11.05 0.35 -9.13
N TYR A 114 -10.65 -0.80 -8.63
CA TYR A 114 -11.47 -2.00 -8.47
C TYR A 114 -11.34 -2.53 -7.06
N PHE A 115 -12.42 -3.11 -6.55
CA PHE A 115 -12.56 -3.53 -5.17
C PHE A 115 -12.75 -5.04 -5.06
N CYS A 116 -12.39 -5.59 -3.92
CA CYS A 116 -12.75 -6.95 -3.53
C CYS A 116 -13.89 -6.93 -2.51
N TYR A 117 -14.61 -8.04 -2.38
CA TYR A 117 -15.78 -8.12 -1.51
C TYR A 117 -15.72 -9.41 -0.67
N ASP A 118 -15.91 -9.30 0.63
CA ASP A 118 -16.04 -10.46 1.51
C ASP A 118 -17.50 -10.56 2.01
N PRO A 119 -18.27 -11.57 1.56
CA PRO A 119 -19.65 -11.78 2.00
C PRO A 119 -19.77 -12.27 3.45
N SER A 120 -18.66 -12.51 4.14
CA SER A 120 -18.58 -12.99 5.53
C SER A 120 -18.26 -11.86 6.53
N VAL A 121 -17.88 -10.67 6.05
CA VAL A 121 -17.48 -9.55 6.91
C VAL A 121 -18.68 -8.91 7.58
N SER A 122 -18.56 -8.67 8.88
CA SER A 122 -19.52 -7.94 9.70
C SER A 122 -19.02 -6.58 10.18
N ALA A 123 -17.80 -6.18 9.79
CA ALA A 123 -17.24 -4.88 10.14
C ALA A 123 -18.04 -3.77 9.44
N ALA A 124 -18.45 -2.77 10.22
CA ALA A 124 -19.26 -1.67 9.71
C ALA A 124 -18.50 -0.92 8.60
N LEU A 125 -19.21 -0.58 7.53
CA LEU A 125 -18.68 0.24 6.43
C LEU A 125 -18.01 1.51 6.96
N GLN A 126 -18.66 2.17 7.93
CA GLN A 126 -18.20 3.42 8.54
C GLN A 126 -16.79 3.33 9.12
N ASP A 127 -16.47 2.27 9.86
CA ASP A 127 -15.14 2.06 10.44
C ASP A 127 -14.08 1.87 9.35
N LYS A 128 -14.39 1.04 8.35
CA LYS A 128 -13.49 0.76 7.23
C LYS A 128 -13.22 2.01 6.39
N THR A 129 -14.25 2.80 6.14
CA THR A 129 -14.15 4.07 5.41
C THR A 129 -13.34 5.09 6.21
N THR A 130 -13.56 5.20 7.52
CA THR A 130 -12.79 6.11 8.38
C THR A 130 -11.30 5.77 8.36
N ASN A 131 -10.97 4.48 8.48
CA ASN A 131 -9.59 4.01 8.41
C ASN A 131 -8.96 4.31 7.05
N LEU A 132 -9.64 3.97 5.95
CA LEU A 132 -9.17 4.27 4.60
C LEU A 132 -8.98 5.78 4.38
N ALA A 133 -9.90 6.62 4.86
CA ALA A 133 -9.80 8.07 4.74
C ALA A 133 -8.55 8.59 5.46
N GLN A 134 -8.22 8.04 6.63
CA GLN A 134 -6.99 8.36 7.35
C GLN A 134 -5.74 7.91 6.59
N GLU A 135 -5.73 6.68 6.07
CA GLU A 135 -4.60 6.14 5.31
C GLU A 135 -4.33 6.96 4.03
N LEU A 136 -5.38 7.39 3.33
CA LEU A 136 -5.29 8.22 2.13
C LEU A 136 -4.54 9.53 2.37
N LEU A 137 -4.67 10.17 3.55
CA LEU A 137 -3.96 11.43 3.86
C LEU A 137 -2.44 11.32 3.74
N SER A 138 -1.90 10.12 3.91
CA SER A 138 -0.47 9.83 3.80
C SER A 138 -0.02 9.41 2.39
N MET A 139 -0.98 9.09 1.52
CA MET A 139 -0.74 8.58 0.17
C MET A 139 -0.82 9.67 -0.91
N ILE A 140 -1.40 10.83 -0.59
CA ILE A 140 -1.59 11.93 -1.54
C ILE A 140 -0.32 12.71 -1.83
N ASP A 141 -0.28 13.34 -2.99
CA ASP A 141 0.70 14.36 -3.33
C ASP A 141 0.43 15.63 -2.50
N GLN A 142 1.33 15.93 -1.55
CA GLN A 142 1.22 17.09 -0.67
C GLN A 142 1.53 18.41 -1.38
N GLU A 143 2.10 18.37 -2.60
CA GLU A 143 2.32 19.55 -3.44
C GLU A 143 1.09 19.88 -4.30
N ASP A 144 0.16 18.93 -4.47
CA ASP A 144 -1.11 19.11 -5.17
C ASP A 144 -2.20 19.62 -4.20
N GLU A 145 -2.45 20.93 -4.23
CA GLU A 145 -3.45 21.61 -3.39
C GLU A 145 -4.86 20.98 -3.51
N PHE A 146 -5.23 20.48 -4.70
CA PHE A 146 -6.53 19.84 -4.90
C PHE A 146 -6.56 18.44 -4.29
N ALA A 147 -5.47 17.69 -4.40
CA ALA A 147 -5.36 16.37 -3.77
C ALA A 147 -5.50 16.47 -2.24
N VAL A 148 -4.78 17.43 -1.65
CA VAL A 148 -4.89 17.78 -0.22
C VAL A 148 -6.32 18.12 0.13
N THR A 149 -6.94 19.05 -0.60
CA THR A 149 -8.32 19.48 -0.33
C THR A 149 -9.31 18.32 -0.35
N TYR A 150 -9.25 17.43 -1.36
CA TYR A 150 -10.15 16.29 -1.44
C TYR A 150 -9.98 15.29 -0.31
N ALA A 151 -8.74 14.92 0.02
CA ALA A 151 -8.49 13.92 1.04
C ALA A 151 -8.88 14.41 2.44
N TYR A 152 -8.55 15.67 2.78
CA TYR A 152 -8.95 16.26 4.05
C TYR A 152 -10.47 16.46 4.14
N ARG A 153 -11.12 16.89 3.07
CA ARG A 153 -12.59 16.98 3.02
C ARG A 153 -13.24 15.63 3.24
N PHE A 154 -12.76 14.59 2.56
CA PHE A 154 -13.28 13.23 2.71
C PHE A 154 -13.10 12.73 4.15
N TYR A 155 -11.90 12.86 4.71
CA TYR A 155 -11.62 12.47 6.10
C TYR A 155 -12.53 13.18 7.11
N LYS A 156 -12.73 14.49 6.96
CA LYS A 156 -13.61 15.28 7.82
C LYS A 156 -15.07 14.78 7.73
N LEU A 157 -15.61 14.68 6.52
CA LEU A 157 -17.01 14.28 6.31
C LEU A 157 -17.29 12.86 6.81
N VAL A 158 -16.37 11.93 6.58
CA VAL A 158 -16.52 10.55 7.08
C VAL A 158 -16.48 10.53 8.60
N ARG A 159 -15.56 11.27 9.24
CA ARG A 159 -15.46 11.32 10.71
C ARG A 159 -16.63 11.98 11.41
N GLU A 160 -17.26 12.96 10.79
CA GLU A 160 -18.46 13.62 11.34
C GLU A 160 -19.67 12.67 11.40
N ASP A 161 -19.62 11.54 10.67
CA ASP A 161 -20.61 10.44 10.69
C ASP A 161 -22.07 10.92 10.57
N SER A 162 -22.27 12.02 9.85
CA SER A 162 -23.59 12.67 9.72
C SER A 162 -24.34 12.26 8.46
N LEU A 163 -23.63 11.67 7.49
CA LEU A 163 -24.13 11.32 6.17
C LEU A 163 -23.57 9.96 5.76
N GLY A 164 -24.36 9.17 5.03
CA GLY A 164 -23.87 7.92 4.44
C GLY A 164 -22.77 8.17 3.40
N LEU A 165 -21.88 7.19 3.22
CA LEU A 165 -20.72 7.27 2.32
C LEU A 165 -21.08 7.74 0.90
N GLU A 166 -22.20 7.26 0.35
CA GLU A 166 -22.66 7.66 -0.99
C GLU A 166 -22.90 9.17 -1.08
N ALA A 167 -23.58 9.75 -0.10
CA ALA A 167 -23.85 11.18 -0.06
C ALA A 167 -22.57 12.01 0.12
N ILE A 168 -21.62 11.52 0.93
CA ILE A 168 -20.30 12.13 1.09
C ILE A 168 -19.57 12.17 -0.25
N LEU A 169 -19.53 11.04 -0.96
CA LEU A 169 -18.86 10.94 -2.26
C LEU A 169 -19.52 11.84 -3.30
N THR A 170 -20.86 11.86 -3.37
CA THR A 170 -21.60 12.77 -4.26
C THR A 170 -21.22 14.23 -4.03
N GLN A 171 -21.18 14.68 -2.76
CA GLN A 171 -20.81 16.06 -2.45
C GLN A 171 -19.39 16.44 -2.89
N ILE A 172 -18.45 15.49 -2.83
CA ILE A 172 -17.05 15.73 -3.24
C ILE A 172 -16.94 15.73 -4.77
N ILE A 173 -17.60 14.77 -5.43
CA ILE A 173 -17.56 14.60 -6.89
C ILE A 173 -18.24 15.77 -7.62
N GLU A 174 -19.38 16.26 -7.11
CA GLU A 174 -20.14 17.36 -7.74
C GLU A 174 -19.49 18.74 -7.55
N LYS A 175 -18.64 18.89 -6.53
CA LYS A 175 -17.92 20.13 -6.23
C LYS A 175 -16.40 19.97 -6.35
N PRO A 176 -15.87 19.61 -7.54
CA PRO A 176 -14.46 19.32 -7.68
C PRO A 176 -13.58 20.57 -7.61
N ARG A 177 -14.10 21.79 -7.83
CA ARG A 177 -13.23 22.97 -8.06
C ARG A 177 -13.55 24.20 -7.21
N GLU A 178 -14.35 24.06 -6.16
CA GLU A 178 -14.41 25.13 -5.18
C GLU A 178 -13.05 25.15 -4.46
N LYS A 179 -12.26 26.22 -4.69
CA LYS A 179 -11.09 26.54 -3.86
C LYS A 179 -11.59 26.89 -2.47
N GLU A 180 -11.92 25.86 -1.70
CA GLU A 180 -12.04 25.96 -0.26
C GLU A 180 -10.61 25.95 0.28
N ASN A 181 -10.28 26.87 1.19
CA ASN A 181 -8.92 26.88 1.71
C ASN A 181 -8.73 25.54 2.43
N ALA A 182 -7.60 24.85 2.22
CA ALA A 182 -7.28 23.67 3.04
C ALA A 182 -7.41 24.01 4.55
N ALA A 183 -7.12 25.27 4.92
CA ALA A 183 -7.38 25.92 6.22
C ALA A 183 -8.81 25.69 6.77
N ASP A 184 -9.84 25.71 5.92
CA ASP A 184 -11.27 25.56 6.28
C ASP A 184 -11.62 24.10 6.69
N TYR A 185 -10.76 23.15 6.33
CA TYR A 185 -10.89 21.74 6.70
C TYR A 185 -9.99 21.34 7.88
N PHE A 186 -9.04 22.19 8.28
CA PHE A 186 -8.40 22.04 9.58
C PHE A 186 -9.44 22.43 10.65
N PRO A 187 -9.67 21.62 11.70
CA PRO A 187 -10.69 21.92 12.69
C PRO A 187 -10.38 23.26 13.38
N GLU A 188 -11.21 24.28 13.14
CA GLU A 188 -11.33 25.40 14.06
C GLU A 188 -12.14 24.94 15.28
N GLU A 189 -11.50 24.28 16.24
CA GLU A 189 -12.03 24.26 17.61
C GLU A 189 -11.00 24.84 18.58
N ARG A 190 -11.26 26.10 18.96
CA ARG A 190 -10.87 26.77 20.21
C ARG A 190 -9.39 26.68 20.62
N LYS A 191 -8.66 27.75 20.27
CA LYS A 191 -7.57 28.36 21.07
C LYS A 191 -6.73 27.39 21.94
N GLN A 192 -5.76 26.71 21.34
CA GLN A 192 -4.39 26.63 21.88
C GLN A 192 -3.43 26.17 20.75
N PRO A 193 -2.46 27.00 20.33
CA PRO A 193 -1.58 26.71 19.18
C PRO A 193 -0.64 25.51 19.37
N GLU A 194 -0.59 24.90 20.55
CA GLU A 194 0.43 23.91 20.89
C GLU A 194 0.05 22.47 20.56
N GLU A 195 -1.22 22.09 20.50
CA GLU A 195 -1.61 20.67 20.29
C GLU A 195 -1.60 20.25 18.82
N THR A 196 -2.06 21.10 17.89
CA THR A 196 -2.06 20.77 16.44
C THR A 196 -0.64 20.72 15.86
N GLU A 197 0.28 21.52 16.39
CA GLU A 197 1.69 21.47 16.01
C GLU A 197 2.37 20.23 16.63
N LYS A 198 1.98 19.82 17.84
CA LYS A 198 2.43 18.57 18.47
C LYS A 198 1.93 17.36 17.68
N GLU A 199 0.68 17.32 17.24
CA GLU A 199 0.12 16.19 16.49
C GLU A 199 0.73 16.10 15.07
N LYS A 200 0.88 17.23 14.37
CA LYS A 200 1.63 17.26 13.09
C LYS A 200 3.10 16.85 13.27
N LYS A 201 3.76 17.31 14.34
CA LYS A 201 5.15 16.92 14.66
C LYS A 201 5.25 15.46 15.10
N GLU A 202 4.27 14.91 15.80
CA GLU A 202 4.23 13.50 16.23
C GLU A 202 4.00 12.59 15.04
N ILE A 203 3.06 12.93 14.16
CA ILE A 203 2.81 12.20 12.91
C ILE A 203 4.08 12.24 12.04
N GLN A 204 4.67 13.42 11.82
CA GLN A 204 5.90 13.56 11.03
C GLN A 204 7.13 12.89 11.67
N LYS A 205 7.24 12.91 13.01
CA LYS A 205 8.31 12.22 13.74
C LYS A 205 8.17 10.71 13.63
N LYS A 206 6.94 10.18 13.72
CA LYS A 206 6.64 8.76 13.54
C LYS A 206 7.00 8.29 12.11
N TYR A 207 6.67 9.08 11.09
CA TYR A 207 7.11 8.81 9.71
C TYR A 207 8.63 8.82 9.54
N THR A 208 9.32 9.80 10.13
CA THR A 208 10.79 9.89 10.02
C THR A 208 11.47 8.74 10.79
N GLU A 209 10.90 8.32 11.93
CA GLU A 209 11.38 7.18 12.71
C GLU A 209 11.14 5.86 11.97
N ASP A 210 9.96 5.62 11.40
CA ASP A 210 9.61 4.40 10.66
C ASP A 210 10.43 4.25 9.37
N GLU A 211 10.61 5.32 8.57
CA GLU A 211 11.51 5.31 7.40
C GLU A 211 12.97 5.10 7.82
N SER A 212 13.40 5.67 8.94
CA SER A 212 14.78 5.49 9.43
C SER A 212 15.00 4.06 9.95
N GLU A 213 14.00 3.43 10.58
CA GLU A 213 14.05 2.05 11.03
C GLU A 213 14.06 1.07 9.85
N GLU A 214 13.23 1.31 8.83
CA GLU A 214 13.16 0.48 7.63
C GLU A 214 14.44 0.62 6.79
N ASN A 215 14.94 1.85 6.59
CA ASN A 215 16.25 2.07 5.97
C ASN A 215 17.39 1.47 6.80
N MET A 216 17.33 1.54 8.13
CA MET A 216 18.36 0.93 8.99
C MET A 216 18.29 -0.60 8.96
N LYS A 217 17.11 -1.22 8.84
CA LYS A 217 16.93 -2.66 8.63
C LYS A 217 17.46 -3.09 7.27
N ASN A 218 17.08 -2.39 6.20
CA ASN A 218 17.54 -2.68 4.84
C ASN A 218 19.05 -2.53 4.69
N LYS A 219 19.64 -1.50 5.31
CA LYS A 219 21.10 -1.29 5.34
C LYS A 219 21.82 -2.37 6.17
N LYS A 220 21.23 -2.84 7.28
CA LYS A 220 21.78 -3.97 8.08
C LYS A 220 21.75 -5.31 7.35
N VAL A 221 20.83 -5.52 6.40
CA VAL A 221 20.75 -6.74 5.58
C VAL A 221 21.66 -6.67 4.35
N LEU A 222 21.77 -5.50 3.72
CA LEU A 222 22.57 -5.31 2.51
C LEU A 222 24.08 -5.36 2.77
N VAL A 223 24.54 -4.81 3.91
CA VAL A 223 25.95 -4.75 4.27
C VAL A 223 26.61 -6.14 4.45
N PRO A 224 26.06 -7.10 5.21
CA PRO A 224 26.65 -8.44 5.32
C PRO A 224 26.60 -9.22 4.00
N PHE A 225 25.58 -9.00 3.15
CA PHE A 225 25.48 -9.68 1.84
C PHE A 225 26.58 -9.24 0.86
N PHE A 226 26.99 -7.96 0.91
CA PHE A 226 28.11 -7.46 0.11
C PHE A 226 29.45 -8.05 0.58
N PHE A 227 29.65 -8.19 1.90
CA PHE A 227 30.89 -8.74 2.45
C PHE A 227 31.05 -10.24 2.20
N THR A 228 29.99 -11.04 2.28
CA THR A 228 30.05 -12.48 1.97
C THR A 228 30.35 -12.73 0.50
N GLY A 229 29.80 -11.92 -0.42
CA GLY A 229 30.06 -12.03 -1.85
C GLY A 229 31.51 -11.70 -2.23
N VAL A 230 32.10 -10.65 -1.65
CA VAL A 230 33.50 -10.26 -1.93
C VAL A 230 34.49 -11.31 -1.43
N ILE A 231 34.26 -11.89 -0.24
CA ILE A 231 35.10 -12.98 0.29
C ILE A 231 35.00 -14.21 -0.62
N PHE A 232 33.80 -14.59 -1.06
CA PHE A 232 33.60 -15.75 -1.93
C PHE A 232 34.30 -15.60 -3.29
N LEU A 233 34.19 -14.42 -3.92
CA LEU A 233 34.88 -14.11 -5.18
C LEU A 233 36.41 -14.12 -5.01
N SER A 234 36.92 -13.64 -3.87
CA SER A 234 38.35 -13.67 -3.57
C SER A 234 38.88 -15.11 -3.46
N LEU A 235 38.12 -16.03 -2.86
CA LEU A 235 38.49 -17.44 -2.74
C LEU A 235 38.46 -18.17 -4.09
N ILE A 236 37.46 -17.89 -4.93
CA ILE A 236 37.40 -18.40 -6.30
C ILE A 236 38.63 -17.95 -7.09
N PHE A 237 39.00 -16.67 -6.96
CA PHE A 237 40.16 -16.12 -7.64
C PHE A 237 41.47 -16.75 -7.18
N ILE A 238 41.65 -16.94 -5.86
CA ILE A 238 42.80 -17.65 -5.30
C ILE A 238 42.87 -19.09 -5.82
N GLY A 239 41.76 -19.82 -5.83
CA GLY A 239 41.69 -21.19 -6.38
C GLY A 239 42.05 -21.25 -7.86
N TYR A 240 41.57 -20.29 -8.67
CA TYR A 240 41.91 -20.17 -10.08
C TYR A 240 43.41 -19.88 -10.30
N CYS A 241 44.01 -19.02 -9.48
CA CYS A 241 45.45 -18.75 -9.53
C CYS A 241 46.29 -19.99 -9.19
N ILE A 242 45.87 -20.80 -8.22
CA ILE A 242 46.52 -22.07 -7.88
C ILE A 242 46.42 -23.07 -9.05
N TYR A 243 45.23 -23.20 -9.64
CA TYR A 243 44.99 -24.10 -10.77
C TYR A 243 45.84 -23.76 -12.01
N THR A 244 46.05 -22.47 -12.27
CA THR A 244 46.79 -22.00 -13.44
C THR A 244 48.31 -21.92 -13.23
N GLY A 245 48.83 -22.29 -12.04
CA GLY A 245 50.26 -22.35 -11.74
C GLY A 245 51.00 -21.01 -11.82
N ARG A 246 50.27 -19.88 -11.78
CA ARG A 246 50.81 -18.56 -12.07
C ARG A 246 51.32 -17.86 -10.81
N ASN A 247 52.56 -18.17 -10.42
CA ASN A 247 53.28 -17.53 -9.31
C ASN A 247 53.86 -16.16 -9.73
N SER A 248 52.99 -15.16 -9.85
CA SER A 248 53.41 -13.77 -10.09
C SER A 248 53.01 -12.90 -8.90
N VAL A 249 53.85 -11.93 -8.55
CA VAL A 249 53.69 -10.91 -7.48
C VAL A 249 52.26 -10.33 -7.37
N MET A 250 51.48 -10.38 -8.46
CA MET A 250 50.04 -10.08 -8.50
C MET A 250 49.16 -10.88 -7.51
N THR A 251 49.55 -12.07 -7.07
CA THR A 251 48.77 -12.86 -6.09
C THR A 251 48.78 -12.29 -4.68
N MET A 252 49.82 -11.53 -4.30
CA MET A 252 49.89 -10.84 -3.00
C MET A 252 49.28 -9.44 -3.04
N VAL A 253 49.39 -8.72 -4.17
CA VAL A 253 48.98 -7.30 -4.25
C VAL A 253 47.46 -7.14 -4.29
N PHE A 254 46.75 -8.04 -4.96
CA PHE A 254 45.28 -7.98 -5.07
C PHE A 254 44.53 -8.08 -3.73
N PRO A 255 44.82 -9.06 -2.84
CA PRO A 255 44.13 -9.14 -1.55
C PRO A 255 44.44 -7.95 -0.64
N ILE A 256 45.66 -7.39 -0.70
CA ILE A 256 46.03 -6.18 0.06
C ILE A 256 45.24 -4.97 -0.43
N PHE A 257 45.07 -4.81 -1.75
CA PHE A 257 44.26 -3.73 -2.32
C PHE A 257 42.80 -3.81 -1.88
N PHE A 258 42.19 -5.00 -1.92
CA PHE A 258 40.82 -5.20 -1.44
C PHE A 258 40.66 -4.97 0.07
N CYS A 259 41.64 -5.37 0.89
CA CYS A 259 41.66 -5.03 2.32
C CYS A 259 41.75 -3.52 2.55
N CYS A 260 42.61 -2.80 1.83
CA CYS A 260 42.74 -1.34 1.93
C CYS A 260 41.47 -0.60 1.47
N CYS A 261 40.83 -1.05 0.38
CA CYS A 261 39.55 -0.51 -0.07
C CYS A 261 38.42 -0.77 0.95
N GLY A 262 38.43 -1.94 1.59
CA GLY A 262 37.49 -2.26 2.67
C GLY A 262 37.63 -1.34 3.89
N ILE A 263 38.87 -1.03 4.30
CA ILE A 263 39.15 -0.13 5.44
C ILE A 263 38.74 1.32 5.10
N LEU A 264 39.06 1.80 3.90
CA LEU A 264 38.67 3.13 3.42
C LEU A 264 37.15 3.27 3.30
N GLY A 265 36.47 2.25 2.78
CA GLY A 265 35.01 2.20 2.74
C GLY A 265 34.38 2.26 4.13
N ASN A 266 34.98 1.59 5.12
CA ASN A 266 34.52 1.61 6.50
C ASN A 266 34.70 2.99 7.17
N ALA A 267 35.82 3.67 6.89
CA ALA A 267 36.06 5.04 7.37
C ALA A 267 35.07 6.05 6.77
N ILE A 268 34.81 5.96 5.47
CA ILE A 268 33.83 6.81 4.77
C ILE A 268 32.41 6.54 5.30
N PHE A 269 32.05 5.29 5.52
CA PHE A 269 30.77 4.90 6.08
C PHE A 269 30.59 5.38 7.53
N TYR A 270 31.64 5.27 8.36
CA TYR A 270 31.61 5.74 9.75
C TYR A 270 31.49 7.27 9.83
N LEU A 271 32.14 7.99 8.91
CA LEU A 271 32.00 9.45 8.80
C LEU A 271 30.60 9.85 8.32
N TYR A 272 30.03 9.13 7.34
CA TYR A 272 28.67 9.36 6.85
C TYR A 272 27.60 9.11 7.93
N ARG A 273 27.81 8.11 8.79
CA ARG A 273 26.90 7.82 9.92
C ARG A 273 26.99 8.83 11.07
N ARG A 274 28.06 9.63 11.14
CA ARG A 274 28.24 10.65 12.19
C ARG A 274 27.66 12.01 11.81
N SER A 275 27.37 12.27 10.53
CA SER A 275 26.86 13.56 10.06
C SER A 275 25.34 13.63 9.86
N HIS A 276 24.62 12.56 10.18
CA HIS A 276 23.16 12.46 10.22
C HIS A 276 22.74 11.92 11.58
#